data_AF-R7SG99-F1
#
_entry.id   AF-R7SG99-F1
#
_cell.length_a   1.000
_cell.length_b   1.000
_cell.length_c   1.000
_cell.angle_alpha   90.00
_cell.angle_beta   90.00
_cell.angle_gamma   90.00
#
_symmetry.space_group_name_H-M   'P 1'
#
loop_
_entity.id
_entity.type
_entity.pdbx_description
1 polymer ?
#
loop_
_entity_poly.entity_id
_entity_poly.type
_entity_poly.pdbx_seq_one_letter_code
_entity_poly.pdbx_strand_id
1 'polypeptide(L)'
;DGHNSHYSLRFLRMAEKYHIIVLYLPPHTTHILQPCNVGVFSPLSTFYKKEVAELARQNVSIDKYNVIKTYTNAREKAFTPSTVKATFLKCGIHPFNPN
;
A
#
# COMPACT_ATOMS: atom_id res chain seq x y z
N ASP A 1 8.28 7.38 2.44
CA ASP A 1 9.10 7.75 1.26
C ASP A 1 9.67 9.18 1.33
N GLY A 2 9.37 9.97 2.38
CA GLY A 2 10.00 11.29 2.57
C GLY A 2 9.55 12.37 1.58
N HIS A 3 8.45 12.15 0.85
CA HIS A 3 7.95 13.15 -0.10
C HIS A 3 7.44 14.41 0.62
N ASN A 4 7.74 15.60 0.08
CA ASN A 4 7.47 16.90 0.73
C ASN A 4 6.00 17.14 1.08
N SER A 5 5.07 16.53 0.32
CA SER A 5 3.64 16.60 0.65
C SER A 5 3.29 15.97 1.99
N HIS A 6 4.09 15.00 2.47
CA HIS A 6 3.85 14.24 3.70
C HIS A 6 4.17 15.01 4.99
N TYR A 7 4.85 16.16 4.90
CA TYR A 7 5.21 16.97 6.06
C TYR A 7 5.04 18.48 5.82
N SER A 8 4.25 18.86 4.81
CA SER A 8 3.88 20.26 4.63
C SER A 8 3.18 20.81 5.88
N LEU A 9 3.43 22.08 6.21
CA LEU A 9 2.81 22.71 7.39
C LEU A 9 1.28 22.63 7.37
N ARG A 10 0.68 22.77 6.18
CA ARG A 10 -0.77 22.62 5.99
C ARG A 10 -1.25 21.22 6.34
N PHE A 11 -0.53 20.19 5.90
CA PHE A 11 -0.86 18.80 6.22
C PHE A 11 -0.70 18.52 7.72
N LEU A 12 0.40 18.94 8.34
CA LEU A 12 0.67 18.71 9.76
C LEU A 12 -0.36 19.40 10.66
N ARG A 13 -0.74 20.66 10.36
CA ARG A 13 -1.82 21.35 11.08
C ARG A 13 -3.17 20.64 10.95
N MET A 14 -3.45 20.07 9.78
CA MET A 14 -4.66 19.27 9.58
C MET A 14 -4.59 17.97 10.40
N ALA A 15 -3.47 17.25 10.36
CA ALA A 15 -3.28 16.04 11.15
C ALA A 15 -3.44 16.31 12.66
N GLU A 16 -2.84 17.39 13.16
CA GLU A 16 -2.98 17.86 14.54
C GLU A 16 -4.45 18.14 14.90
N LYS A 17 -5.16 18.92 14.05
CA LYS A 17 -6.58 19.23 14.24
C LYS A 17 -7.47 17.97 14.37
N TYR A 18 -7.11 16.89 13.68
CA TYR A 18 -7.86 15.63 13.70
C TYR A 18 -7.22 14.55 14.59
N HIS A 19 -6.25 14.91 15.45
CA HIS A 19 -5.57 14.00 16.37
C HIS A 19 -4.91 12.79 15.68
N ILE A 20 -4.39 13.00 14.46
CA ILE A 20 -3.68 11.99 13.67
C ILE A 20 -2.18 12.08 13.98
N ILE A 21 -1.61 10.99 14.48
CA ILE A 21 -0.16 10.85 14.66
C ILE A 21 0.48 10.52 13.32
N VAL A 22 1.33 11.41 12.82
CA VAL A 22 2.09 11.21 11.57
C VAL A 22 3.41 10.53 11.90
N LEU A 23 3.63 9.34 11.34
CA LEU A 23 4.89 8.61 11.48
C LEU A 23 5.81 8.93 10.30
N TYR A 24 7.01 9.43 10.60
CA TYR A 24 8.04 9.69 9.59
C TYR A 24 9.05 8.54 9.56
N LEU A 25 9.27 7.97 8.38
CA LEU A 25 10.28 6.93 8.18
C LEU A 25 11.64 7.58 7.95
N PRO A 26 12.73 7.07 8.54
CA PRO A 26 14.08 7.53 8.21
C PRO A 26 14.35 7.47 6.69
N PRO A 27 15.18 8.36 6.14
CA PRO A 27 15.53 8.34 4.72
C PRO A 27 15.99 6.95 4.25
N HIS A 28 15.64 6.59 3.00
CA HIS A 28 16.00 5.32 2.36
C HIS A 28 15.51 4.03 3.04
N THR A 29 14.68 4.09 4.09
CA THR A 29 14.16 2.89 4.78
C THR A 29 12.81 2.38 4.27
N THR A 30 12.28 2.95 3.19
CA THR A 30 10.96 2.57 2.65
C THR A 30 10.86 1.07 2.34
N HIS A 31 11.93 0.44 1.88
CA HIS A 31 11.98 -1.00 1.58
C HIS A 31 12.06 -1.90 2.83
N ILE A 32 12.16 -1.31 4.03
CA ILE A 32 12.29 -2.00 5.32
C ILE A 32 11.06 -1.71 6.19
N LEU A 33 10.73 -0.43 6.35
CA LEU A 33 9.78 0.03 7.35
C LEU A 33 8.40 0.38 6.80
N GLN A 34 8.20 0.41 5.48
CA GLN A 34 6.90 0.73 4.89
C GLN A 34 6.15 -0.57 4.54
N PRO A 35 5.14 -0.99 5.33
CA PRO A 35 4.48 -2.28 5.13
C PRO A 35 3.97 -2.47 3.71
N CYS A 36 3.36 -1.42 3.16
CA CYS A 36 2.86 -1.44 1.79
C CYS A 36 3.91 -1.89 0.76
N ASN A 37 5.13 -1.37 0.86
CA ASN A 37 6.22 -1.73 -0.05
C ASN A 37 6.86 -3.09 0.27
N VAL A 38 6.93 -3.46 1.54
CA VAL A 38 7.58 -4.70 1.99
C VAL A 38 6.78 -5.95 1.65
N GLY A 39 5.44 -5.85 1.68
CA GLY A 39 4.59 -7.02 1.63
C GLY A 39 3.47 -6.97 0.60
N VAL A 40 2.59 -5.98 0.65
CA VAL A 40 1.28 -6.06 -0.03
C VAL A 40 1.25 -5.49 -1.46
N PHE A 41 2.18 -4.60 -1.84
CA PHE A 41 2.21 -4.03 -3.20
C PHE A 41 2.67 -5.02 -4.27
N SER A 42 3.60 -5.93 -3.96
CA SER A 42 4.04 -6.95 -4.91
C SER A 42 2.92 -7.96 -5.26
N PRO A 43 2.22 -8.55 -4.27
CA PRO A 43 1.01 -9.35 -4.51
C PRO A 43 -0.08 -8.57 -5.25
N LEU A 44 -0.33 -7.31 -4.88
CA LEU A 44 -1.31 -6.46 -5.56
C LEU A 44 -0.99 -6.31 -7.04
N SER A 45 0.25 -5.98 -7.40
CA SER A 45 0.69 -5.88 -8.79
C SER A 45 0.49 -7.21 -9.53
N THR A 46 0.78 -8.32 -8.87
CA THR A 46 0.60 -9.67 -9.43
C THR A 46 -0.87 -9.99 -9.70
N PHE A 47 -1.76 -9.77 -8.73
CA PHE A 47 -3.19 -10.02 -8.91
C PHE A 47 -3.81 -9.04 -9.91
N TYR A 48 -3.40 -7.78 -9.91
CA TYR A 48 -3.88 -6.80 -10.87
C TYR A 48 -3.51 -7.19 -12.30
N LYS A 49 -2.27 -7.61 -12.55
CA LYS A 49 -1.84 -8.14 -13.86
C LYS A 49 -2.68 -9.35 -14.30
N LYS A 50 -3.06 -10.22 -13.36
CA LYS A 50 -3.97 -11.35 -13.65
C LYS A 50 -5.36 -10.87 -14.07
N GLU A 51 -5.98 -9.96 -13.30
CA GLU A 51 -7.30 -9.40 -13.66
C GLU A 51 -7.26 -8.72 -15.04
N VAL A 52 -6.21 -7.94 -15.33
CA VAL A 52 -6.00 -7.30 -16.64
C VAL A 52 -5.87 -8.35 -17.76
N ALA A 53 -5.11 -9.43 -17.53
CA ALA A 53 -4.95 -10.50 -18.52
C ALA A 53 -6.27 -11.24 -18.80
N GLU A 54 -7.12 -11.48 -17.78
CA GLU A 54 -8.43 -12.08 -17.98
C GLU A 54 -9.36 -11.19 -18.80
N LEU A 55 -9.38 -9.88 -18.52
CA LEU A 55 -10.16 -8.92 -19.32
C LEU A 55 -9.66 -8.84 -20.76
N ALA A 56 -8.35 -8.85 -20.97
CA ALA A 56 -7.75 -8.85 -22.29
C ALA A 56 -8.16 -10.08 -23.12
N ARG A 57 -8.25 -11.28 -22.51
CA ARG A 57 -8.78 -12.49 -23.17
C ARG A 57 -10.24 -12.36 -23.60
N GLN A 58 -11.00 -11.47 -22.95
CA GLN A 58 -12.39 -11.14 -23.29
C GLN A 58 -12.47 -9.94 -24.24
N ASN A 59 -11.34 -9.47 -24.79
CA ASN A 59 -11.22 -8.25 -25.62
C ASN A 59 -11.67 -6.97 -24.89
N VAL A 60 -11.60 -6.96 -23.56
CA VAL A 60 -11.89 -5.79 -22.73
C VAL A 60 -10.57 -5.15 -22.29
N SER A 61 -10.35 -3.91 -22.70
CA SER A 61 -9.21 -3.10 -22.25
C SER A 61 -9.52 -2.38 -20.95
N ILE A 62 -8.48 -2.04 -20.17
CA ILE A 62 -8.65 -1.20 -18.99
C ILE A 62 -8.93 0.24 -19.41
N ASP A 63 -9.96 0.82 -18.79
CA ASP A 63 -10.35 2.22 -18.99
C ASP A 63 -10.78 2.86 -17.66
N LYS A 64 -11.21 4.12 -17.72
CA LYS A 64 -11.65 4.87 -16.54
C LYS A 64 -12.89 4.30 -15.86
N TYR A 65 -13.68 3.46 -16.54
CA TYR A 65 -14.92 2.88 -16.00
C TYR A 65 -14.66 1.56 -15.28
N ASN A 66 -13.70 0.76 -15.74
CA ASN A 66 -13.40 -0.55 -15.14
C ASN A 66 -12.17 -0.57 -14.22
N VAL A 67 -11.24 0.40 -14.30
CA VAL A 67 -9.96 0.38 -13.56
C VAL A 67 -10.14 0.22 -12.05
N ILE A 68 -11.13 0.91 -11.47
CA ILE A 68 -11.40 0.85 -10.02
C ILE A 68 -11.90 -0.53 -9.63
N LYS A 69 -12.81 -1.12 -10.39
CA LYS A 69 -13.33 -2.47 -10.14
C LYS A 69 -12.20 -3.51 -10.24
N THR A 70 -11.41 -3.45 -11.30
CA THR A 70 -10.25 -4.34 -11.52
C THR A 70 -9.23 -4.22 -10.37
N TYR A 71 -8.93 -2.98 -9.95
CA TYR A 71 -8.05 -2.73 -8.81
C TYR A 71 -8.61 -3.29 -7.50
N THR A 72 -9.89 -3.06 -7.21
CA THR A 72 -10.54 -3.54 -5.99
C THR A 72 -10.49 -5.06 -5.89
N ASN A 73 -10.81 -5.77 -6.97
CA ASN A 73 -10.72 -7.24 -7.03
C ASN A 73 -9.29 -7.73 -6.70
N ALA A 74 -8.28 -7.10 -7.31
CA ALA A 74 -6.88 -7.44 -7.05
C ALA A 74 -6.47 -7.11 -5.61
N ARG A 75 -6.93 -5.98 -5.07
CA ARG A 75 -6.65 -5.53 -3.72
C ARG A 75 -7.23 -6.46 -2.66
N GLU A 76 -8.45 -6.93 -2.83
CA GLU A 76 -9.06 -7.88 -1.88
C GLU A 76 -8.27 -9.19 -1.79
N LYS A 77 -7.71 -9.66 -2.92
CA LYS A 77 -6.83 -10.84 -2.96
C LYS A 77 -5.47 -10.58 -2.33
N ALA A 78 -4.93 -9.36 -2.46
CA ALA A 78 -3.61 -8.98 -1.97
C ALA A 78 -3.58 -8.55 -0.49
N PHE A 79 -4.63 -7.88 -0.01
CA PHE A 79 -4.73 -7.25 1.32
C PHE A 79 -5.58 -8.10 2.25
N THR A 80 -5.18 -9.35 2.44
CA THR A 80 -5.82 -10.23 3.41
C THR A 80 -5.33 -9.94 4.84
N PRO A 81 -6.09 -10.29 5.89
CA PRO A 81 -5.61 -10.15 7.27
C PRO A 81 -4.27 -10.85 7.52
N SER A 82 -4.02 -11.99 6.88
CA SER A 82 -2.77 -12.74 7.02
C SER A 82 -1.58 -12.02 6.37
N THR A 83 -1.74 -11.53 5.14
CA THR A 83 -0.68 -10.79 4.43
C THR A 83 -0.36 -9.48 5.13
N VAL A 84 -1.38 -8.74 5.60
CA VAL A 84 -1.17 -7.50 6.36
C VAL A 84 -0.40 -7.79 7.65
N LYS A 85 -0.84 -8.76 8.47
CA LYS A 85 -0.13 -9.11 9.72
C LYS A 85 1.31 -9.56 9.48
N ALA A 86 1.53 -10.44 8.50
CA ALA A 86 2.87 -10.91 8.14
C ALA A 86 3.79 -9.77 7.69
N THR A 87 3.22 -8.77 7.01
CA THR A 87 3.97 -7.60 6.56
C THR A 87 4.41 -6.72 7.74
N PHE A 88 3.51 -6.46 8.70
CA PHE A 88 3.86 -5.70 9.90
C PHE A 88 4.91 -6.41 10.77
N LEU A 89 4.84 -7.74 10.85
CA LEU A 89 5.88 -8.58 11.47
C LEU A 89 7.21 -8.42 10.73
N LYS A 90 7.21 -8.51 9.40
CA LYS A 90 8.42 -8.39 8.57
C LYS A 90 9.08 -7.01 8.66
N CYS A 91 8.29 -5.95 8.85
CA CYS A 91 8.80 -4.60 9.10
C CYS A 91 9.33 -4.40 10.54
N GLY A 92 9.22 -5.40 11.42
CA GLY A 92 9.57 -5.26 12.84
C GLY A 92 8.67 -4.29 13.60
N ILE A 93 7.48 -3.96 13.07
CA ILE A 93 6.55 -3.00 13.68
C ILE A 93 5.66 -3.70 14.72
N HIS A 94 5.09 -4.87 14.36
CA HIS A 94 4.21 -5.60 15.26
C HIS A 94 4.29 -7.12 15.04
N PRO A 95 4.72 -7.90 16.06
CA PRO A 95 5.38 -7.43 17.29
C PRO A 95 6.62 -6.59 16.97
N PHE A 96 6.94 -5.63 17.86
CA PHE A 96 8.10 -4.77 17.66
C PHE A 96 9.38 -5.62 17.70
N ASN A 97 10.21 -5.52 16.67
CA ASN A 97 11.52 -6.14 16.60
C ASN A 97 12.55 -5.10 16.16
N PRO A 98 13.48 -4.70 17.03
CA PRO A 98 14.52 -3.72 16.72
C PRO A 98 15.74 -4.32 16.00
N ASN A 99 15.79 -5.65 15.81
CA ASN A 99 16.88 -6.36 15.11
C ASN A 99 16.64 -6.42 13.61
#